data_AF-A0A831UTT0-F1
#
_entry.id   AF-A0A831UTT0-F1
#
_cell.length_a   1.000
_cell.length_b   1.000
_cell.length_c   1.000
_cell.angle_alpha   90.00
_cell.angle_beta   90.00
_cell.angle_gamma   90.00
#
_symmetry.space_group_name_H-M   'P 1'
#
loop_
_entity.id
_entity.type
_entity.pdbx_description
1 polymer ?
#
loop_
_entity_poly.entity_id
_entity_poly.type
_entity_poly.pdbx_seq_one_letter_code
_entity_poly.pdbx_strand_id
1 'polypeptide(L)'
;MRRFVLVTSTKSFAEDPYVHGKALVAALLISNGIREDAEFVAYFRDAGRAVRVLGNSVRSLFPDEESSTGLLRKALRGARHPGVKLLERVSLEDLVRRPAVDGRQGVCKPPREFTYVAYLEPIDVEVDCGAGLGHMPPHHQFAVFNIEADRRWLASPQP
;
A
#
# COMPACT_ATOMS: atom_id res chain seq x y z
N MET A 1 9.81 -8.08 4.27
CA MET A 1 8.39 -7.82 3.97
C MET A 1 8.21 -6.35 3.59
N ARG A 2 7.49 -6.08 2.51
CA ARG A 2 7.19 -4.73 1.98
C ARG A 2 5.75 -4.36 2.34
N ARG A 3 5.54 -3.26 3.06
CA ARG A 3 4.20 -2.79 3.40
C ARG A 3 3.94 -1.47 2.69
N PHE A 4 2.81 -1.37 2.01
CA PHE A 4 2.34 -0.14 1.38
C PHE A 4 1.07 0.33 2.06
N VAL A 5 1.11 1.49 2.70
CA VAL A 5 -0.04 2.09 3.40
C VAL A 5 -0.53 3.28 2.59
N LEU A 6 -1.80 3.24 2.19
CA LEU A 6 -2.52 4.35 1.59
C LEU A 6 -3.41 4.99 2.65
N VAL A 7 -3.07 6.20 3.08
CA VAL A 7 -3.91 7.01 3.96
C VAL A 7 -5.02 7.66 3.13
N THR A 8 -6.26 7.39 3.49
CA THR A 8 -7.46 7.87 2.79
C THR A 8 -8.61 8.06 3.78
N SER A 9 -9.80 8.37 3.26
CA SER A 9 -11.05 8.51 4.00
C SER A 9 -12.16 7.74 3.30
N THR A 10 -13.26 7.45 4.01
CA THR A 10 -14.44 6.82 3.38
C THR A 10 -15.01 7.69 2.26
N LYS A 11 -14.96 9.02 2.43
CA LYS A 11 -15.34 10.00 1.42
C LYS A 11 -14.45 9.92 0.18
N SER A 12 -13.12 9.98 0.35
CA SER A 12 -12.16 9.90 -0.76
C SER A 12 -12.34 8.61 -1.57
N PHE A 13 -12.59 7.48 -0.90
CA PHE A 13 -12.90 6.22 -1.59
C PHE A 13 -14.26 6.24 -2.31
N ALA A 14 -15.26 6.94 -1.80
CA ALA A 14 -16.56 7.04 -2.47
C ALA A 14 -16.49 7.93 -3.73
N GLU A 15 -15.70 9.00 -3.68
CA GLU A 15 -15.56 9.98 -4.77
C GLU A 15 -14.64 9.50 -5.90
N ASP A 16 -13.48 8.95 -5.57
CA ASP A 16 -12.53 8.39 -6.53
C ASP A 16 -11.99 7.04 -6.02
N PRO A 17 -12.74 5.93 -6.24
CA PRO A 17 -12.34 4.62 -5.74
C PRO A 17 -11.20 3.98 -6.55
N TYR A 18 -10.98 4.42 -7.80
CA TYR A 18 -10.08 3.75 -8.73
C TYR A 18 -8.61 4.01 -8.39
N VAL A 19 -8.28 5.13 -7.75
CA VAL A 19 -6.91 5.38 -7.28
C VAL A 19 -6.48 4.36 -6.21
N HIS A 20 -7.41 3.85 -5.38
CA HIS A 20 -7.12 2.81 -4.39
C HIS A 20 -6.92 1.45 -5.06
N GLY A 21 -7.72 1.12 -6.07
CA GLY A 21 -7.52 -0.07 -6.90
C GLY A 21 -6.16 -0.06 -7.59
N LYS A 22 -5.80 1.08 -8.21
CA LYS A 22 -4.46 1.30 -8.81
C LYS A 22 -3.34 1.17 -7.78
N ALA A 23 -3.51 1.72 -6.59
CA ALA A 23 -2.51 1.63 -5.53
C ALA A 23 -2.34 0.19 -5.03
N LEU A 24 -3.43 -0.56 -4.87
CA LEU A 24 -3.41 -1.99 -4.55
C LEU A 24 -2.65 -2.79 -5.62
N VAL A 25 -2.97 -2.56 -6.89
CA VAL A 25 -2.31 -3.21 -8.03
C VAL A 25 -0.82 -2.86 -8.06
N ALA A 26 -0.45 -1.58 -7.93
CA ALA A 26 0.93 -1.13 -7.94
C ALA A 26 1.76 -1.68 -6.76
N ALA A 27 1.13 -1.93 -5.61
CA ALA A 27 1.78 -2.51 -4.45
C ALA A 27 2.05 -4.01 -4.63
N LEU A 28 1.10 -4.76 -5.22
CA LEU A 28 1.11 -6.23 -5.17
C LEU A 28 1.36 -6.93 -6.51
N LEU A 29 0.96 -6.37 -7.66
CA LEU A 29 1.06 -7.09 -8.93
C LEU A 29 2.40 -6.84 -9.63
N ILE A 30 2.87 -7.90 -10.30
CA ILE A 30 3.98 -7.92 -11.24
C ILE A 30 3.54 -8.65 -12.51
N SER A 31 4.32 -8.58 -13.58
CA SER A 31 3.96 -9.14 -14.89
C SER A 31 3.52 -10.61 -14.84
N ASN A 32 4.11 -11.42 -13.95
CA ASN A 32 3.86 -12.86 -13.86
C ASN A 32 3.19 -13.30 -12.55
N GLY A 33 2.56 -12.39 -11.79
CA GLY A 33 1.84 -12.79 -10.58
C GLY A 33 1.75 -11.73 -9.49
N ILE A 34 1.74 -12.20 -8.24
CA ILE A 34 1.55 -11.40 -7.04
C ILE A 34 2.85 -11.44 -6.23
N ARG A 35 3.29 -10.30 -5.71
CA ARG A 35 4.43 -10.19 -4.80
C ARG A 35 4.05 -10.79 -3.44
N GLU A 36 4.50 -12.00 -3.18
CA GLU A 36 4.22 -12.71 -1.92
C GLU A 36 4.85 -12.04 -0.69
N ASP A 37 5.93 -11.28 -0.89
CA ASP A 37 6.64 -10.55 0.16
C ASP A 37 6.04 -9.17 0.48
N ALA A 38 4.92 -8.81 -0.16
CA ALA A 38 4.28 -7.50 -0.04
C ALA A 38 2.88 -7.57 0.57
N GLU A 39 2.46 -6.48 1.21
CA GLU A 39 1.07 -6.24 1.59
C GLU A 39 0.65 -4.78 1.32
N PHE A 40 -0.62 -4.62 1.00
CA PHE A 40 -1.27 -3.33 0.81
C PHE A 40 -2.26 -3.07 1.95
N VAL A 41 -2.29 -1.83 2.44
CA VAL A 41 -3.20 -1.38 3.50
C VAL A 41 -3.84 -0.07 3.07
N ALA A 42 -5.16 -0.06 2.86
CA ALA A 42 -5.93 1.18 2.76
C ALA A 42 -6.45 1.55 4.15
N TYR A 43 -5.92 2.63 4.74
CA TYR A 43 -6.33 3.14 6.05
C TYR A 43 -7.33 4.28 5.90
N PHE A 44 -8.51 4.12 6.48
CA PHE A 44 -9.63 5.07 6.43
C PHE A 44 -9.65 5.88 7.73
N ARG A 45 -8.99 7.04 7.70
CA ARG A 45 -8.70 7.84 8.91
C ARG A 45 -9.94 8.32 9.66
N ASP A 46 -11.03 8.56 8.94
CA ASP A 46 -12.30 9.05 9.45
C ASP A 46 -13.11 7.94 10.15
N ALA A 47 -12.80 6.68 9.85
CA ALA A 47 -13.48 5.53 10.43
C ALA A 47 -12.63 4.74 11.44
N GLY A 48 -11.32 4.98 11.52
CA GLY A 48 -10.41 4.18 12.33
C GLY A 48 -10.40 2.70 11.90
N ARG A 49 -10.45 2.48 10.58
CA ARG A 49 -10.52 1.15 9.95
C ARG A 49 -9.48 1.01 8.86
N ALA A 50 -9.07 -0.21 8.55
CA ALA A 50 -8.21 -0.48 7.42
C ALA A 50 -8.61 -1.75 6.66
N VAL A 51 -8.44 -1.73 5.34
CA VAL A 51 -8.47 -2.96 4.53
C VAL A 51 -7.03 -3.37 4.25
N ARG A 52 -6.64 -4.54 4.74
CA ARG A 52 -5.32 -5.14 4.51
C ARG A 52 -5.41 -6.28 3.51
N VAL A 53 -4.58 -6.24 2.47
CA VAL A 53 -4.46 -7.27 1.44
C VAL A 53 -3.06 -7.87 1.48
N LEU A 54 -2.98 -9.17 1.76
CA LEU A 54 -1.74 -9.93 1.92
C LEU A 54 -1.33 -10.57 0.59
N GLY A 55 -0.17 -10.22 0.05
CA GLY A 55 0.31 -10.74 -1.23
C GLY A 55 0.44 -12.26 -1.26
N ASN A 56 0.97 -12.87 -0.19
CA ASN A 56 1.13 -14.33 -0.09
C ASN A 56 -0.17 -15.15 0.04
N SER A 57 -1.33 -14.49 0.21
CA SER A 57 -2.59 -15.17 0.52
C SER A 57 -3.75 -14.72 -0.37
N VAL A 58 -3.65 -13.54 -0.99
CA VAL A 58 -4.72 -13.00 -1.83
C VAL A 58 -4.81 -13.82 -3.12
N ARG A 59 -6.05 -14.10 -3.52
CA ARG A 59 -6.36 -14.83 -4.76
C ARG A 59 -7.19 -13.93 -5.67
N SER A 60 -7.28 -14.27 -6.95
CA SER A 60 -8.19 -13.59 -7.90
C SER A 60 -8.07 -12.06 -7.88
N LEU A 61 -6.86 -11.53 -7.64
CA LEU A 61 -6.54 -10.12 -7.78
C LEU A 61 -6.16 -9.88 -9.23
N PHE A 62 -6.98 -9.12 -9.94
CA PHE A 62 -6.78 -8.78 -11.35
C PHE A 62 -6.29 -7.34 -11.49
N PRO A 63 -5.53 -7.02 -12.55
CA PRO A 63 -4.96 -5.69 -12.76
C PRO A 63 -5.97 -4.65 -13.21
N ASP A 64 -7.17 -5.04 -13.65
CA ASP A 64 -8.20 -4.10 -14.06
C ASP A 64 -8.77 -3.30 -12.86
N GLU A 65 -9.11 -2.05 -13.13
CA GLU A 65 -9.53 -1.09 -12.11
C GLU A 65 -10.81 -1.53 -11.40
N GLU A 66 -11.79 -2.08 -12.12
CA GLU A 66 -13.08 -2.47 -11.53
C GLU A 66 -12.92 -3.69 -10.61
N SER A 67 -12.16 -4.71 -11.00
CA SER A 67 -11.95 -5.90 -10.16
C SER A 67 -11.16 -5.58 -8.89
N SER A 68 -10.06 -4.85 -9.01
CA SER A 68 -9.22 -4.45 -7.87
C SER A 68 -9.96 -3.54 -6.89
N THR A 69 -10.73 -2.58 -7.41
CA THR A 69 -11.59 -1.70 -6.62
C THR A 69 -12.75 -2.47 -5.98
N GLY A 70 -13.38 -3.38 -6.74
CA GLY A 70 -14.45 -4.23 -6.29
C GLY A 70 -14.04 -5.12 -5.11
N LEU A 71 -12.79 -5.59 -5.09
CA LEU A 71 -12.21 -6.32 -3.96
C LEU A 71 -12.22 -5.48 -2.67
N LEU A 72 -11.72 -4.23 -2.75
CA LEU A 72 -11.70 -3.30 -1.62
C LEU A 72 -13.12 -2.95 -1.14
N ARG A 73 -14.03 -2.69 -2.09
CA ARG A 73 -15.44 -2.37 -1.81
C ARG A 73 -16.15 -3.51 -1.08
N LYS A 74 -15.91 -4.76 -1.49
CA LYS A 74 -16.43 -5.96 -0.81
C LYS A 74 -15.85 -6.09 0.61
N ALA A 75 -14.55 -5.89 0.76
CA ALA A 75 -13.87 -5.97 2.06
C ALA A 75 -14.39 -4.94 3.07
N LEU A 76 -14.63 -3.69 2.65
CA LEU A 76 -15.22 -2.64 3.47
C LEU A 76 -16.64 -2.97 3.95
N ARG A 77 -17.38 -3.78 3.19
CA ARG A 77 -18.71 -4.30 3.57
C ARG A 77 -18.62 -5.55 4.46
N GLY A 78 -17.42 -5.94 4.88
CA GLY A 78 -17.19 -7.12 5.71
C GLY A 78 -17.20 -8.45 4.95
N ALA A 79 -17.20 -8.43 3.60
CA ALA A 79 -17.14 -9.66 2.83
C ALA A 79 -15.79 -10.36 3.04
N ARG A 80 -15.82 -11.68 3.27
CA ARG A 80 -14.61 -12.47 3.44
C ARG A 80 -14.01 -12.77 2.08
N HIS A 81 -12.70 -12.60 1.96
CA HIS A 81 -11.95 -12.96 0.77
C HIS A 81 -10.57 -13.50 1.19
N PRO A 82 -10.05 -14.57 0.56
CA PRO A 82 -8.69 -15.05 0.83
C PRO A 82 -7.67 -13.92 0.77
N GLY A 83 -6.83 -13.82 1.79
CA GLY A 83 -5.78 -12.79 1.92
C GLY A 83 -6.26 -11.36 2.19
N VAL A 84 -7.56 -11.10 2.32
CA VAL A 84 -8.10 -9.76 2.61
C VAL A 84 -8.70 -9.72 4.00
N LYS A 85 -8.33 -8.70 4.78
CA LYS A 85 -8.78 -8.49 6.16
C LYS A 85 -9.30 -7.08 6.34
N LEU A 86 -10.50 -6.95 6.89
CA LEU A 86 -10.98 -5.70 7.46
C LEU A 86 -10.47 -5.62 8.91
N LEU A 87 -9.75 -4.54 9.21
CA LEU A 87 -9.24 -4.22 10.53
C LEU A 87 -10.10 -3.11 11.12
N GLU A 88 -10.63 -3.34 12.30
CA GLU A 88 -11.52 -2.43 13.02
C GLU A 88 -10.78 -1.82 14.22
N ARG A 89 -11.08 -0.56 14.54
CA ARG A 89 -10.51 0.15 15.70
C ARG A 89 -8.97 0.18 15.69
N VAL A 90 -8.40 0.47 14.52
CA VAL A 90 -6.94 0.59 14.32
C VAL A 90 -6.56 2.04 14.10
N SER A 91 -5.39 2.43 14.62
CA SER A 91 -4.75 3.70 14.33
C SER A 91 -3.80 3.58 13.13
N LEU A 92 -3.27 4.71 12.65
CA LEU A 92 -2.24 4.69 11.61
C LEU A 92 -0.92 4.15 12.17
N GLU A 93 -0.62 4.49 13.42
CA GLU A 93 0.59 4.10 14.15
C GLU A 93 0.68 2.58 14.29
N ASP A 94 -0.46 1.89 14.49
CA ASP A 94 -0.53 0.42 14.53
C ASP A 94 -0.12 -0.23 13.19
N LEU A 95 -0.31 0.49 12.09
CA LEU A 95 -0.11 0.03 10.72
C LEU A 95 1.28 0.39 10.18
N VAL A 96 1.94 1.41 10.73
CA VAL A 96 3.27 1.85 10.29
C VAL A 96 4.37 1.14 11.07
N ARG A 97 5.09 0.26 10.39
CA ARG A 97 6.28 -0.42 10.95
C ARG A 97 7.55 0.22 10.44
N ARG A 98 8.50 0.43 11.36
CA ARG A 98 9.83 0.95 11.03
C ARG A 98 10.66 -0.11 10.29
N PRO A 99 11.48 0.26 9.30
CA PRO A 99 11.64 1.62 8.79
C PRO A 99 10.43 2.07 7.94
N ALA A 100 9.96 3.28 8.21
CA ALA A 100 8.84 3.95 7.56
C ALA A 100 9.35 5.05 6.63
N VAL A 101 8.85 5.06 5.40
CA VAL A 101 9.25 6.00 4.35
C VAL A 101 7.98 6.61 3.74
N ASP A 102 8.02 7.87 3.33
CA ASP A 102 6.93 8.45 2.54
C ASP A 102 7.42 9.30 1.36
N GLY A 103 6.48 9.98 0.69
CA GLY A 103 6.77 10.82 -0.47
C GLY A 103 7.42 12.17 -0.16
N ARG A 104 7.61 12.59 1.10
CA ARG A 104 8.15 13.93 1.39
C ARG A 104 9.57 14.11 0.84
N GLN A 105 10.05 15.35 0.78
CA GLN A 105 11.40 15.62 0.25
C GLN A 105 12.46 14.81 1.00
N GLY A 106 13.40 14.25 0.24
CA GLY A 106 14.49 13.42 0.73
C GLY A 106 15.01 12.51 -0.36
N VAL A 107 15.99 11.67 0.00
CA VAL A 107 16.69 10.75 -0.94
C VAL A 107 16.63 9.31 -0.45
N CYS A 108 15.61 8.98 0.34
CA CYS A 108 15.54 7.69 0.99
C CYS A 108 15.29 6.58 -0.03
N LYS A 109 16.11 5.54 0.08
CA LYS A 109 16.02 4.35 -0.78
C LYS A 109 15.42 3.19 0.02
N PRO A 110 14.67 2.28 -0.62
CA PRO A 110 14.01 1.18 0.07
C PRO A 110 15.00 0.29 0.83
N PRO A 111 14.84 0.11 2.16
CA PRO A 111 15.54 -0.92 2.91
C PRO A 111 14.95 -2.32 2.59
N ARG A 112 15.53 -3.39 3.16
CA ARG A 112 15.10 -4.78 2.88
C ARG A 112 13.66 -5.06 3.32
N GLU A 113 13.24 -4.47 4.44
CA GLU A 113 11.87 -4.48 4.92
C GLU A 113 11.48 -3.04 5.23
N PHE A 114 10.27 -2.64 4.88
CA PHE A 114 9.83 -1.25 5.05
C PHE A 114 8.31 -1.12 5.10
N THR A 115 7.86 0.01 5.64
CA THR A 115 6.54 0.57 5.36
C THR A 115 6.69 1.81 4.49
N TYR A 116 6.05 1.84 3.32
CA TYR A 116 5.92 3.04 2.52
C TYR A 116 4.52 3.62 2.71
N VAL A 117 4.42 4.89 3.09
CA VAL A 117 3.17 5.59 3.35
C VAL A 117 2.91 6.61 2.22
N ALA A 118 1.74 6.55 1.60
CA ALA A 118 1.26 7.58 0.68
C ALA A 118 -0.09 8.12 1.14
N TYR A 119 -0.39 9.35 0.73
CA TYR A 119 -1.52 10.12 1.26
C TYR A 119 -2.45 10.57 0.14
N LEU A 120 -3.73 10.26 0.27
CA LEU A 120 -4.83 10.97 -0.40
C LEU A 120 -5.46 11.98 0.56
N GLU A 121 -5.34 11.72 1.86
CA GLU A 121 -5.80 12.58 2.94
C GLU A 121 -4.60 13.02 3.79
N PRO A 122 -4.46 14.32 4.10
CA PRO A 122 -3.36 14.79 4.92
C PRO A 122 -3.51 14.29 6.35
N ILE A 123 -2.48 13.62 6.86
CA ILE A 123 -2.34 13.26 8.26
C ILE A 123 -0.86 13.36 8.63
N ASP A 124 -0.59 13.75 9.87
CA ASP A 124 0.77 13.70 10.38
C ASP A 124 1.06 12.29 10.87
N VAL A 125 2.16 11.72 10.39
CA VAL A 125 2.70 10.45 10.84
C VAL A 125 4.21 10.54 10.80
N GLU A 126 4.83 10.11 11.88
CA GLU A 126 6.29 10.05 11.93
C GLU A 126 6.80 8.94 11.01
N VAL A 127 7.63 9.35 10.06
CA VAL A 127 8.39 8.45 9.18
C VAL A 127 9.88 8.68 9.40
N ASP A 128 10.71 7.71 9.05
CA ASP A 128 12.17 7.83 9.23
C ASP A 128 12.78 8.76 8.17
N CYS A 129 12.18 8.83 6.99
CA CYS A 129 12.69 9.64 5.89
C CYS A 129 11.71 9.78 4.71
N GLY A 130 11.97 10.75 3.84
CA GLY A 130 11.26 10.98 2.58
C GLY A 130 11.99 10.46 1.35
N ALA A 131 11.24 9.93 0.38
CA ALA A 131 11.76 9.41 -0.89
C ALA A 131 11.72 10.43 -2.05
N GLY A 132 11.19 11.64 -1.84
CA GLY A 132 11.07 12.67 -2.88
C GLY A 132 10.01 12.38 -3.94
N LEU A 133 9.11 11.41 -3.70
CA LEU A 133 8.11 10.95 -4.67
C LEU A 133 6.73 11.61 -4.49
N GLY A 134 6.58 12.52 -3.53
CA GLY A 134 5.29 13.07 -3.10
C GLY A 134 4.56 13.93 -4.12
N HIS A 135 5.25 14.34 -5.20
CA HIS A 135 4.65 15.02 -6.34
C HIS A 135 3.85 14.07 -7.25
N MET A 136 4.05 12.76 -7.12
CA MET A 136 3.35 11.74 -7.88
C MET A 136 2.11 11.23 -7.16
N PRO A 137 1.09 10.73 -7.87
CA PRO A 137 -0.02 10.06 -7.23
C PRO A 137 0.43 8.76 -6.53
N PRO A 138 -0.29 8.29 -5.48
CA PRO A 138 0.14 7.18 -4.64
C PRO A 138 0.53 5.89 -5.37
N HIS A 139 -0.23 5.51 -6.40
CA HIS A 139 0.04 4.31 -7.18
C HIS A 139 1.37 4.39 -7.96
N HIS A 140 1.75 5.56 -8.45
CA HIS A 140 3.08 5.76 -9.06
C HIS A 140 4.19 5.72 -8.01
N GLN A 141 3.97 6.31 -6.83
CA GLN A 141 4.93 6.23 -5.73
C GLN A 141 5.22 4.77 -5.34
N PHE A 142 4.17 3.96 -5.16
CA PHE A 142 4.30 2.55 -4.81
C PHE A 142 5.03 1.76 -5.89
N ALA A 143 4.69 1.98 -7.17
CA ALA A 143 5.36 1.31 -8.29
C ALA A 143 6.86 1.64 -8.34
N VAL A 144 7.22 2.93 -8.27
CA VAL A 144 8.61 3.38 -8.29
C VAL A 144 9.39 2.80 -7.10
N PHE A 145 8.82 2.85 -5.90
CA PHE A 145 9.50 2.34 -4.71
C PHE A 145 9.68 0.81 -4.75
N ASN A 146 8.73 0.07 -5.31
CA ASN A 146 8.87 -1.37 -5.59
C ASN A 146 10.00 -1.66 -6.59
N ILE A 147 10.09 -0.89 -7.68
CA ILE A 147 11.17 -1.03 -8.68
C ILE A 147 12.54 -0.79 -8.04
N GLU A 148 12.67 0.24 -7.22
CA GLU A 148 13.92 0.53 -6.51
C GLU A 148 14.26 -0.55 -5.48
N ALA A 149 13.26 -1.15 -4.82
CA ALA A 149 13.47 -2.26 -3.90
C ALA A 149 13.99 -3.51 -4.63
N ASP A 150 13.41 -3.83 -5.79
CA ASP A 150 13.84 -4.95 -6.63
C ASP A 150 15.27 -4.77 -7.14
N ARG A 151 15.61 -3.57 -7.64
CA ARG A 151 16.97 -3.24 -8.10
C ARG A 151 18.01 -3.46 -7.00
N ARG A 152 17.69 -3.07 -5.76
CA ARG A 152 18.59 -3.26 -4.62
C ARG A 152 18.74 -4.71 -4.20
N TRP A 153 17.66 -5.49 -4.27
CA TRP A 153 17.72 -6.92 -4.00
C TRP A 153 18.66 -7.64 -4.98
N LEU A 154 18.59 -7.29 -6.27
CA LEU A 154 19.46 -7.85 -7.31
C LEU A 154 20.93 -7.39 -7.17
N ALA A 155 21.16 -6.18 -6.68
CA ALA A 155 22.51 -5.62 -6.50
C ALA A 155 23.22 -6.07 -5.21
N SER A 156 22.51 -6.71 -4.28
CA SER A 156 23.08 -7.19 -3.01
C SER A 156 23.59 -8.63 -3.20
N PRO A 157 24.83 -8.97 -2.77
CA PRO A 157 25.28 -10.36 -2.79
C PRO A 157 24.31 -11.22 -1.96
N GLN A 158 23.79 -12.29 -2.57
CA GLN A 158 23.01 -13.30 -1.85
C GLN A 158 23.93 -13.90 -0.76
N PRO A 159 23.45 -14.09 0.48
CA PRO A 159 24.21 -14.80 1.51
C PRO A 159 24.48 -16.26 1.12
#